data_AF-A0A1R3VUV5-F1
#
_entry.id   AF-A0A1R3VUV5-F1
#
_cell.length_a   1.000
_cell.length_b   1.000
_cell.length_c   1.000
_cell.angle_alpha   90.00
_cell.angle_beta   90.00
_cell.angle_gamma   90.00
#
_symmetry.space_group_name_H-M   'P 1'
#
loop_
_entity.id
_entity.type
_entity.pdbx_description
1 polymer ?
#
loop_
_entity_poly.entity_id
_entity_poly.type
_entity_poly.pdbx_seq_one_letter_code
_entity_poly.pdbx_strand_id
1 'polypeptide(L)'
;MEANTWQLVPGSDRVEIYPIISKPSILSSNCYLLSAPNALIVIDPGANPTQTAIINAVLNEALSAKPRPVLSFLTHCHQDHSQELGSIALPEGIEIKHFAHEAGVDALARGDKQLTVAYLYPWEPPVCTAPFAGCLFDARHWKNPKIISYANGDTFELRGKLLNLPNGTLLKQQSISLGEGEMLELYHTPGHTPCSISLRVARLLLSGDISFAANPGLCGLDGWSHADLMDTLGKVDWLLQQHDIEVCCTGHGFCVPAPQMQQKLRQVEEDARGLVEVDSLNADRIRSLKLYVDELLEEMSVLFTILSGRLYTASFYLSELEEEDAAQEILNQSDLDKIDRILSEFRRFIEAFNASETPELTLVLKGVQVAGSLQNLLDGSVLSDLLDSSLVARARRLLTDYLGAVRGLKFVNSESSGNVHELLKNLQKRTQALADRAAQDLLESADSEQSFISALARRLSSQSPLRHAELTLVTEAQSGDIAFSIERLDDILSNLIESTIARGARHIQIRTESLADHILISLSAQPAVAPTSFSPRRLSLYCRMLGWLSGSLEWVEVDGGTEFLLHVPTQMTKL
;
A
#
# COMPACT_ATOMS: atom_id res chain seq x y z
N MET A 1 1.57 8.20 -25.03
CA MET A 1 0.30 8.58 -25.68
C MET A 1 -0.18 9.84 -25.02
N GLU A 2 -0.64 10.79 -25.82
CA GLU A 2 -1.19 12.05 -25.34
C GLU A 2 -2.62 11.83 -24.84
N ALA A 3 -2.97 12.46 -23.71
CA ALA A 3 -4.32 12.39 -23.19
C ALA A 3 -5.22 13.38 -23.92
N ASN A 4 -6.49 13.02 -24.09
CA ASN A 4 -7.55 13.84 -24.67
C ASN A 4 -7.32 14.27 -26.13
N THR A 5 -6.60 13.46 -26.90
CA THR A 5 -6.33 13.69 -28.33
C THR A 5 -6.42 12.38 -29.09
N TRP A 6 -7.02 12.39 -30.29
CA TRP A 6 -7.01 11.24 -31.21
C TRP A 6 -5.61 11.05 -31.80
N GLN A 7 -5.14 9.82 -31.78
CA GLN A 7 -3.86 9.43 -32.36
C GLN A 7 -3.89 7.99 -32.85
N LEU A 8 -3.08 7.67 -33.86
CA LEU A 8 -3.00 6.30 -34.39
C LEU A 8 -2.53 5.31 -33.32
N VAL A 9 -3.15 4.13 -33.34
CA VAL A 9 -2.69 2.97 -32.58
C VAL A 9 -1.40 2.44 -33.22
N PRO A 10 -0.31 2.23 -32.44
CA PRO A 10 0.91 1.68 -32.99
C PRO A 10 0.69 0.36 -33.74
N GLY A 11 1.23 0.26 -34.96
CA GLY A 11 1.08 -0.90 -35.82
C GLY A 11 -0.25 -0.99 -36.59
N SER A 12 -1.08 0.05 -36.55
CA SER A 12 -2.29 0.18 -37.36
C SER A 12 -2.28 1.49 -38.16
N ASP A 13 -2.78 1.46 -39.40
CA ASP A 13 -3.08 2.65 -40.22
C ASP A 13 -4.58 3.00 -40.21
N ARG A 14 -5.40 2.24 -39.48
CA ARG A 14 -6.87 2.30 -39.51
C ARG A 14 -7.54 2.52 -38.16
N VAL A 15 -6.83 2.28 -37.07
CA VAL A 15 -7.35 2.42 -35.71
C VAL A 15 -6.70 3.61 -35.03
N GLU A 16 -7.53 4.48 -34.49
CA GLU A 16 -7.12 5.59 -33.63
C GLU A 16 -7.60 5.34 -32.20
N ILE A 17 -6.93 5.98 -31.24
CA ILE A 17 -7.23 5.93 -29.82
C ILE A 17 -7.28 7.34 -29.24
N TYR A 18 -8.22 7.55 -28.32
CA TYR A 18 -8.39 8.75 -27.52
C TYR A 18 -8.32 8.36 -26.03
N PRO A 19 -7.16 8.54 -25.37
CA PRO A 19 -7.01 8.24 -23.95
C PRO A 19 -7.59 9.35 -23.07
N ILE A 20 -8.54 9.03 -22.18
CA ILE A 20 -9.02 9.93 -21.13
C ILE A 20 -8.34 9.51 -19.82
N ILE A 21 -7.25 10.20 -19.48
CA ILE A 21 -6.41 9.86 -18.33
C ILE A 21 -6.84 10.67 -17.11
N SER A 22 -7.26 9.97 -16.07
CA SER A 22 -7.65 10.53 -14.78
C SER A 22 -6.44 10.63 -13.85
N LYS A 23 -6.49 11.54 -12.88
CA LYS A 23 -5.58 11.48 -11.74
C LYS A 23 -5.85 10.16 -11.00
N PRO A 24 -4.83 9.33 -10.71
CA PRO A 24 -5.03 8.05 -10.03
C PRO A 24 -5.81 8.24 -8.73
N SER A 25 -6.92 7.52 -8.58
CA SER A 25 -7.77 7.53 -7.39
C SER A 25 -8.66 6.30 -7.39
N ILE A 26 -9.22 5.96 -6.24
CA ILE A 26 -10.27 4.93 -6.13
C ILE A 26 -11.67 5.44 -6.53
N LEU A 27 -11.75 6.67 -7.06
CA LEU A 27 -13.03 7.29 -7.40
C LEU A 27 -13.43 7.11 -8.86
N SER A 28 -12.46 6.90 -9.74
CA SER A 28 -12.70 6.64 -11.17
C SER A 28 -11.41 6.15 -11.82
N SER A 29 -11.56 5.33 -12.86
CA SER A 29 -10.48 4.87 -13.71
C SER A 29 -10.16 5.83 -14.86
N ASN A 30 -9.13 5.49 -15.62
CA ASN A 30 -8.97 5.93 -17.00
C ASN A 30 -10.07 5.34 -17.88
N CYS A 31 -10.35 6.02 -18.99
CA CYS A 31 -11.21 5.52 -20.07
C CYS A 31 -10.43 5.60 -21.39
N TYR A 32 -10.64 4.61 -22.27
CA TYR A 32 -10.02 4.58 -23.58
C TYR A 32 -11.07 4.43 -24.67
N LEU A 33 -11.06 5.34 -25.64
CA LEU A 33 -11.92 5.25 -26.82
C LEU A 33 -11.08 4.81 -28.02
N LEU A 34 -11.57 3.85 -28.81
CA LEU A 34 -10.97 3.48 -30.08
C LEU A 34 -11.93 3.79 -31.24
N SER A 35 -11.37 4.30 -32.33
CA SER A 35 -12.05 4.53 -33.60
C SER A 35 -11.48 3.56 -34.63
N ALA A 36 -12.26 2.55 -35.02
CA ALA A 36 -11.85 1.52 -35.98
C ALA A 36 -12.85 1.43 -37.15
N PRO A 37 -12.48 0.88 -38.32
CA PRO A 37 -13.29 0.99 -39.55
C PRO A 37 -14.78 0.66 -39.38
N ASN A 38 -15.10 -0.40 -38.63
CA ASN A 38 -16.48 -0.87 -38.45
C ASN A 38 -17.10 -0.54 -37.08
N ALA A 39 -16.34 0.01 -36.13
CA ALA A 39 -16.87 0.25 -34.78
C ALA A 39 -16.18 1.41 -34.05
N LEU A 40 -16.89 2.00 -33.10
CA LEU A 40 -16.29 2.71 -31.97
C LEU A 40 -16.24 1.79 -30.76
N ILE A 41 -15.17 1.87 -29.97
CA ILE A 41 -14.99 1.04 -28.78
C ILE A 41 -14.78 1.95 -27.58
N VAL A 42 -15.48 1.68 -26.49
CA VAL A 42 -15.31 2.34 -25.18
C VAL A 42 -14.78 1.31 -24.18
N ILE A 43 -13.69 1.61 -23.49
CA ILE A 43 -13.09 0.71 -22.50
C ILE A 43 -13.03 1.44 -21.17
N ASP A 44 -13.67 0.86 -20.15
CA ASP A 44 -13.80 1.39 -18.78
C ASP A 44 -14.29 2.85 -18.73
N PRO A 45 -15.61 3.10 -18.85
CA PRO A 45 -16.16 4.44 -18.82
C PRO A 45 -16.03 5.15 -17.47
N GLY A 46 -15.60 4.42 -16.43
CA GLY A 46 -15.25 4.97 -15.14
C GLY A 46 -16.45 5.12 -14.20
N ALA A 47 -16.30 6.02 -13.23
CA ALA A 47 -17.33 6.37 -12.25
C ALA A 47 -17.55 7.88 -12.08
N ASN A 48 -17.00 8.69 -12.99
CA ASN A 48 -17.07 10.14 -12.92
C ASN A 48 -17.97 10.72 -14.03
N PRO A 49 -19.11 11.35 -13.69
CA PRO A 49 -20.00 11.98 -14.68
C PRO A 49 -19.33 13.04 -15.57
N THR A 50 -18.29 13.72 -15.09
CA THR A 50 -17.49 14.67 -15.90
C THR A 50 -16.71 13.94 -16.99
N GLN A 51 -16.18 12.75 -16.67
CA GLN A 51 -15.54 11.86 -17.64
C GLN A 51 -16.58 11.37 -18.66
N THR A 52 -17.77 10.97 -18.21
CA THR A 52 -18.90 10.59 -19.07
C THR A 52 -19.28 11.69 -20.05
N ALA A 53 -19.29 12.96 -19.63
CA ALA A 53 -19.57 14.08 -20.51
C ALA A 53 -18.52 14.20 -21.65
N ILE A 54 -17.24 13.96 -21.35
CA ILE A 54 -16.17 13.94 -22.36
C ILE A 54 -16.37 12.76 -23.31
N ILE A 55 -16.64 11.56 -22.77
CA ILE A 55 -16.93 10.36 -23.56
C ILE A 55 -18.06 10.65 -24.56
N ASN A 56 -19.18 11.19 -24.09
CA ASN A 56 -20.34 11.50 -24.93
C ASN A 56 -19.99 12.53 -26.01
N ALA A 57 -19.24 13.59 -25.67
CA ALA A 57 -18.82 14.59 -26.65
C ALA A 57 -17.96 13.99 -27.77
N VAL A 58 -16.94 13.19 -27.41
CA VAL A 58 -16.01 12.57 -28.36
C VAL A 58 -16.73 11.52 -29.22
N LEU A 59 -17.61 10.71 -28.64
CA LEU A 59 -18.40 9.72 -29.39
C LEU A 59 -19.37 10.40 -30.35
N ASN A 60 -20.06 11.46 -29.93
CA ASN A 60 -20.99 12.20 -30.78
C ASN A 60 -20.29 12.82 -31.99
N GLU A 61 -19.11 13.41 -31.80
CA GLU A 61 -18.30 13.94 -32.90
C GLU A 61 -17.90 12.83 -33.89
N ALA A 62 -17.35 11.72 -33.39
CA ALA A 62 -16.91 10.61 -34.23
C ALA A 62 -18.07 9.93 -34.98
N LEU A 63 -19.23 9.77 -34.34
CA LEU A 63 -20.43 9.20 -34.95
C LEU A 63 -21.08 10.13 -35.97
N SER A 64 -21.00 11.45 -35.76
CA SER A 64 -21.46 12.45 -36.73
C SER A 64 -20.62 12.41 -38.01
N ALA A 65 -19.31 12.16 -37.89
CA ALA A 65 -18.42 12.00 -39.04
C ALA A 65 -18.67 10.66 -39.77
N LYS A 66 -18.85 9.57 -39.04
CA LYS A 66 -19.12 8.24 -39.61
C LYS A 66 -19.98 7.40 -38.64
N PRO A 67 -21.29 7.23 -38.94
CA PRO A 67 -22.16 6.35 -38.18
C PRO A 67 -21.67 4.90 -38.25
N ARG A 68 -21.50 4.26 -37.09
CA ARG A 68 -21.11 2.86 -36.95
C ARG A 68 -21.48 2.34 -35.56
N PRO A 69 -21.58 1.02 -35.37
CA PRO A 69 -21.86 0.41 -34.06
C PRO A 69 -20.88 0.84 -32.97
N VAL A 70 -21.37 0.88 -31.72
CA VAL A 70 -20.55 1.12 -30.52
C VAL A 70 -20.47 -0.14 -29.67
N LEU A 71 -19.26 -0.53 -29.31
CA LEU A 71 -18.95 -1.63 -28.40
C LEU A 71 -18.38 -1.03 -27.11
N SER A 72 -18.78 -1.54 -25.95
CA SER A 72 -18.24 -1.11 -24.66
C SER A 72 -17.74 -2.31 -23.86
N PHE A 73 -16.54 -2.21 -23.32
CA PHE A 73 -15.88 -3.27 -22.57
C PHE A 73 -15.52 -2.78 -21.17
N LEU A 74 -15.76 -3.64 -20.18
CA LEU A 74 -15.14 -3.50 -18.87
C LEU A 74 -13.92 -4.40 -18.79
N THR A 75 -12.79 -3.85 -18.34
CA THR A 75 -11.61 -4.64 -17.98
C THR A 75 -11.90 -5.50 -16.75
N HIS A 76 -12.70 -5.00 -15.81
CA HIS A 76 -13.24 -5.72 -14.66
C HIS A 76 -14.43 -4.96 -14.05
N CYS A 77 -15.10 -5.54 -13.05
CA CYS A 77 -16.36 -5.04 -12.51
C CYS A 77 -16.24 -4.10 -11.29
N HIS A 78 -15.05 -3.61 -10.95
CA HIS A 78 -14.96 -2.64 -9.86
C HIS A 78 -15.75 -1.36 -10.18
N GLN A 79 -16.23 -0.73 -9.12
CA GLN A 79 -17.12 0.42 -9.17
C GLN A 79 -16.50 1.58 -9.95
N ASP A 80 -15.22 1.86 -9.73
CA ASP A 80 -14.48 2.95 -10.38
C ASP A 80 -14.28 2.78 -11.89
N HIS A 81 -14.51 1.58 -12.43
CA HIS A 81 -14.47 1.28 -13.87
C HIS A 81 -15.86 1.18 -14.51
N SER A 82 -16.85 0.72 -13.74
CA SER A 82 -18.13 0.23 -14.26
C SER A 82 -19.32 1.12 -14.01
N GLN A 83 -19.24 2.07 -13.06
CA GLN A 83 -20.41 2.80 -12.58
C GLN A 83 -21.12 3.60 -13.68
N GLU A 84 -20.37 4.29 -14.53
CA GLU A 84 -20.91 5.16 -15.58
C GLU A 84 -21.22 4.42 -16.90
N LEU A 85 -21.14 3.09 -16.91
CA LEU A 85 -21.38 2.28 -18.11
C LEU A 85 -22.76 2.52 -18.73
N GLY A 86 -23.80 2.67 -17.89
CA GLY A 86 -25.17 2.95 -18.33
C GLY A 86 -25.46 4.42 -18.65
N SER A 87 -24.51 5.33 -18.39
CA SER A 87 -24.67 6.78 -18.55
C SER A 87 -24.19 7.30 -19.92
N ILE A 88 -23.61 6.43 -20.75
CA ILE A 88 -23.15 6.78 -22.10
C ILE A 88 -24.38 7.05 -22.97
N ALA A 89 -24.48 8.29 -23.46
CA ALA A 89 -25.57 8.74 -24.30
C ALA A 89 -25.09 8.86 -25.75
N LEU A 90 -25.75 8.11 -26.64
CA LEU A 90 -25.45 8.10 -28.07
C LEU A 90 -26.53 8.82 -28.89
N PRO A 91 -26.22 9.25 -30.12
CA PRO A 91 -27.22 9.79 -31.05
C PRO A 91 -28.35 8.80 -31.32
N GLU A 92 -29.53 9.31 -31.66
CA GLU A 92 -30.70 8.50 -31.98
C GLU A 92 -30.40 7.49 -33.11
N GLY A 93 -30.81 6.24 -32.91
CA GLY A 93 -30.59 5.14 -33.87
C GLY A 93 -29.22 4.46 -33.77
N ILE A 94 -28.29 4.95 -32.94
CA ILE A 94 -27.04 4.26 -32.65
C ILE A 94 -27.19 3.42 -31.38
N GLU A 95 -26.88 2.13 -31.49
CA GLU A 95 -26.92 1.18 -30.38
C GLU A 95 -25.51 0.98 -29.80
N ILE A 96 -25.44 0.92 -28.46
CA ILE A 96 -24.27 0.47 -27.72
C ILE A 96 -24.49 -0.93 -27.19
N LYS A 97 -23.46 -1.77 -27.26
CA LYS A 97 -23.48 -3.12 -26.68
C LYS A 97 -22.36 -3.26 -25.67
N HIS A 98 -22.73 -3.64 -24.45
CA HIS A 98 -21.80 -3.79 -23.33
C HIS A 98 -21.31 -5.24 -23.19
N PHE A 99 -20.03 -5.38 -22.85
CA PHE A 99 -19.31 -6.63 -22.69
C PHE A 99 -18.48 -6.59 -21.40
N ALA A 100 -18.53 -7.69 -20.66
CA ALA A 100 -17.66 -7.94 -19.52
C ALA A 100 -17.47 -9.45 -19.37
N HIS A 101 -16.47 -9.87 -18.61
CA HIS A 101 -16.30 -11.27 -18.23
C HIS A 101 -17.51 -11.78 -17.43
N GLU A 102 -17.90 -13.06 -17.58
CA GLU A 102 -19.05 -13.71 -16.93
C GLU A 102 -19.18 -13.39 -15.44
N ALA A 103 -18.12 -13.64 -14.66
CA ALA A 103 -18.10 -13.32 -13.23
C ALA A 103 -18.42 -11.85 -12.92
N GLY A 104 -18.00 -10.91 -13.77
CA GLY A 104 -18.32 -9.48 -13.61
C GLY A 104 -19.76 -9.16 -13.97
N VAL A 105 -20.29 -9.75 -15.05
CA VAL A 105 -21.71 -9.62 -15.43
C VAL A 105 -22.61 -10.15 -14.30
N ASP A 106 -22.29 -11.31 -13.74
CA ASP A 106 -23.03 -11.92 -12.64
C ASP A 106 -22.97 -11.10 -11.34
N ALA A 107 -21.83 -10.44 -11.07
CA ALA A 107 -21.67 -9.55 -9.92
C ALA A 107 -22.53 -8.29 -10.07
N LEU A 108 -22.43 -7.63 -11.22
CA LEU A 108 -23.19 -6.41 -11.53
C LEU A 108 -24.71 -6.69 -11.53
N ALA A 109 -25.15 -7.77 -12.17
CA ALA A 109 -26.56 -8.15 -12.23
C ALA A 109 -27.19 -8.45 -10.87
N ARG A 110 -26.41 -8.97 -9.91
CA ARG A 110 -26.86 -9.25 -8.55
C ARG A 110 -26.69 -8.07 -7.60
N GLY A 111 -26.11 -6.97 -8.05
CA GLY A 111 -25.78 -5.83 -7.19
C GLY A 111 -24.74 -6.19 -6.12
N ASP A 112 -23.79 -7.06 -6.45
CA ASP A 112 -22.78 -7.56 -5.52
C ASP A 112 -21.81 -6.44 -5.13
N LYS A 113 -22.08 -5.81 -3.97
CA LYS A 113 -21.27 -4.70 -3.47
C LYS A 113 -19.84 -5.12 -3.09
N GLN A 114 -19.56 -6.41 -2.88
CA GLN A 114 -18.24 -6.88 -2.44
C GLN A 114 -17.30 -6.97 -3.64
N LEU A 115 -17.66 -7.77 -4.65
CA LEU A 115 -16.82 -7.96 -5.84
C LEU A 115 -16.74 -6.70 -6.72
N THR A 116 -17.73 -5.81 -6.65
CA THR A 116 -17.64 -4.50 -7.31
C THR A 116 -16.95 -3.44 -6.45
N VAL A 117 -16.58 -3.79 -5.21
CA VAL A 117 -16.02 -2.88 -4.20
C VAL A 117 -16.87 -1.63 -3.91
N ALA A 118 -18.16 -1.65 -4.25
CA ALA A 118 -19.09 -0.55 -3.98
C ALA A 118 -19.27 -0.26 -2.48
N TYR A 119 -18.96 -1.23 -1.60
CA TYR A 119 -18.97 -1.01 -0.14
C TYR A 119 -17.91 -0.01 0.35
N LEU A 120 -16.89 0.30 -0.44
CA LEU A 120 -15.84 1.25 -0.06
C LEU A 120 -16.34 2.70 0.00
N TYR A 121 -17.44 3.00 -0.68
CA TYR A 121 -17.91 4.36 -0.89
C TYR A 121 -18.94 4.79 0.16
N PRO A 122 -18.72 5.94 0.84
CA PRO A 122 -19.55 6.36 1.96
C PRO A 122 -20.97 6.78 1.55
N TRP A 123 -21.17 7.18 0.29
CA TRP A 123 -22.49 7.54 -0.25
C TRP A 123 -23.29 6.32 -0.75
N GLU A 124 -22.78 5.10 -0.56
CA GLU A 124 -23.41 3.85 -0.97
C GLU A 124 -23.98 3.87 -2.40
N PRO A 125 -23.13 4.04 -3.43
CA PRO A 125 -23.60 4.09 -4.80
C PRO A 125 -24.32 2.78 -5.16
N PRO A 126 -25.40 2.85 -5.98
CA PRO A 126 -25.96 1.66 -6.56
C PRO A 126 -24.93 1.03 -7.50
N VAL A 127 -24.86 -0.30 -7.49
CA VAL A 127 -24.06 -1.05 -8.48
C VAL A 127 -24.69 -0.85 -9.86
N CYS A 128 -23.85 -0.71 -10.88
CA CYS A 128 -24.27 -0.50 -12.26
C CYS A 128 -25.22 -1.61 -12.76
N THR A 129 -26.34 -1.21 -13.38
CA THR A 129 -27.39 -2.11 -13.90
C THR A 129 -27.48 -2.11 -15.43
N ALA A 130 -26.45 -1.61 -16.11
CA ALA A 130 -26.42 -1.56 -17.57
C ALA A 130 -26.60 -2.96 -18.19
N PRO A 131 -27.39 -3.11 -19.28
CA PRO A 131 -27.64 -4.40 -19.89
C PRO A 131 -26.42 -4.89 -20.69
N PHE A 132 -25.99 -6.14 -20.47
CA PHE A 132 -24.87 -6.73 -21.21
C PHE A 132 -25.36 -7.52 -22.43
N ALA A 133 -24.84 -7.16 -23.61
CA ALA A 133 -25.14 -7.86 -24.86
C ALA A 133 -24.28 -9.12 -25.03
N GLY A 134 -23.08 -9.14 -24.44
CA GLY A 134 -22.16 -10.26 -24.50
C GLY A 134 -21.50 -10.55 -23.17
N CYS A 135 -21.59 -11.81 -22.76
CA CYS A 135 -20.80 -12.38 -21.67
C CYS A 135 -19.50 -12.91 -22.28
N LEU A 136 -18.37 -12.34 -21.89
CA LEU A 136 -17.06 -12.79 -22.31
C LEU A 136 -16.62 -13.97 -21.45
N PHE A 137 -15.90 -14.91 -22.06
CA PHE A 137 -15.32 -16.07 -21.37
C PHE A 137 -16.32 -16.92 -20.55
N ASP A 138 -17.57 -17.02 -21.00
CA ASP A 138 -18.59 -17.84 -20.34
C ASP A 138 -18.12 -19.31 -20.15
N ALA A 139 -18.38 -19.87 -18.98
CA ALA A 139 -17.77 -21.12 -18.53
C ALA A 139 -18.03 -22.32 -19.46
N ARG A 140 -19.11 -22.28 -20.26
CA ARG A 140 -19.59 -23.42 -21.04
C ARG A 140 -19.35 -23.30 -22.53
N HIS A 141 -19.40 -22.09 -23.09
CA HIS A 141 -19.51 -21.87 -24.52
C HIS A 141 -18.57 -20.78 -25.05
N TRP A 142 -17.61 -20.28 -24.28
CA TRP A 142 -16.77 -19.16 -24.72
C TRP A 142 -15.97 -19.42 -26.01
N LYS A 143 -15.75 -20.69 -26.38
CA LYS A 143 -15.12 -21.11 -27.64
C LYS A 143 -16.08 -21.07 -28.83
N ASN A 144 -17.38 -21.20 -28.58
CA ASN A 144 -18.40 -21.23 -29.62
C ASN A 144 -18.54 -19.82 -30.20
N PRO A 145 -18.49 -19.65 -31.53
CA PRO A 145 -18.71 -18.36 -32.14
C PRO A 145 -20.08 -17.79 -31.74
N LYS A 146 -20.09 -16.54 -31.27
CA LYS A 146 -21.31 -15.81 -30.91
C LYS A 146 -21.50 -14.63 -31.84
N ILE A 147 -22.63 -14.61 -32.55
CA ILE A 147 -23.02 -13.47 -33.39
C ILE A 147 -23.71 -12.44 -32.51
N ILE A 148 -23.26 -11.20 -32.65
CA ILE A 148 -23.77 -10.01 -31.98
C ILE A 148 -24.41 -9.15 -33.07
N SER A 149 -25.73 -9.04 -33.06
CA SER A 149 -26.49 -8.31 -34.09
C SER A 149 -26.97 -6.95 -33.58
N TYR A 150 -26.79 -5.92 -34.39
CA TYR A 150 -27.27 -4.57 -34.14
C TYR A 150 -28.58 -4.28 -34.88
N ALA A 151 -29.36 -3.33 -34.39
CA ALA A 151 -30.65 -2.96 -34.98
C ALA A 151 -30.55 -2.48 -36.44
N ASN A 152 -29.41 -1.88 -36.82
CA ASN A 152 -29.12 -1.42 -38.18
C ASN A 152 -28.71 -2.56 -39.15
N GLY A 153 -28.65 -3.81 -38.68
CA GLY A 153 -28.27 -4.98 -39.46
C GLY A 153 -26.78 -5.32 -39.39
N ASP A 154 -25.94 -4.48 -38.78
CA ASP A 154 -24.53 -4.81 -38.58
C ASP A 154 -24.38 -6.01 -37.64
N THR A 155 -23.34 -6.80 -37.88
CA THR A 155 -23.03 -7.97 -37.05
C THR A 155 -21.56 -8.06 -36.72
N PHE A 156 -21.28 -8.49 -35.49
CA PHE A 156 -19.94 -8.88 -35.06
C PHE A 156 -19.95 -10.33 -34.65
N GLU A 157 -18.85 -11.02 -34.88
CA GLU A 157 -18.66 -12.39 -34.44
C GLU A 157 -17.58 -12.44 -33.37
N LEU A 158 -17.96 -12.85 -32.17
CA LEU A 158 -17.02 -13.12 -31.08
C LEU A 158 -16.54 -14.56 -31.20
N ARG A 159 -15.24 -14.75 -31.44
CA ARG A 159 -14.62 -16.07 -31.60
C ARG A 159 -13.66 -16.36 -30.46
N GLY A 160 -13.72 -17.56 -29.87
CA GLY A 160 -12.81 -17.98 -28.80
C GLY A 160 -11.77 -19.00 -29.26
N LYS A 161 -10.52 -18.84 -28.80
CA LYS A 161 -9.46 -19.85 -28.93
C LYS A 161 -8.65 -19.97 -27.64
N LEU A 162 -8.03 -21.12 -27.44
CA LEU A 162 -7.10 -21.37 -26.35
C LEU A 162 -5.68 -21.28 -26.89
N LEU A 163 -4.84 -20.48 -26.24
CA LEU A 163 -3.43 -20.35 -26.55
C LEU A 163 -2.62 -21.21 -25.57
N ASN A 164 -1.68 -21.98 -26.11
CA ASN A 164 -0.71 -22.75 -25.32
C ASN A 164 0.58 -21.96 -25.24
N LEU A 165 0.97 -21.56 -24.04
CA LEU A 165 2.23 -20.84 -23.82
C LEU A 165 3.39 -21.84 -23.72
N PRO A 166 4.64 -21.42 -24.01
CA PRO A 166 5.82 -22.28 -23.96
C PRO A 166 6.07 -22.96 -22.60
N ASN A 167 5.63 -22.34 -21.51
CA ASN A 167 5.72 -22.88 -20.14
C ASN A 167 4.61 -23.89 -19.80
N GLY A 168 3.72 -24.23 -20.73
CA GLY A 168 2.60 -25.15 -20.53
C GLY A 168 1.32 -24.49 -20.00
N THR A 169 1.36 -23.19 -19.64
CA THR A 169 0.19 -22.43 -19.22
C THR A 169 -0.79 -22.22 -20.37
N LEU A 170 -2.08 -22.17 -20.05
CA LEU A 170 -3.16 -21.92 -21.00
C LEU A 170 -3.68 -20.48 -20.87
N LEU A 171 -3.83 -19.79 -21.98
CA LEU A 171 -4.41 -18.44 -22.04
C LEU A 171 -5.66 -18.45 -22.91
N LYS A 172 -6.81 -18.12 -22.30
CA LYS A 172 -8.07 -17.97 -23.03
C LYS A 172 -8.05 -16.64 -23.79
N GLN A 173 -8.39 -16.69 -25.06
CA GLN A 173 -8.48 -15.51 -25.92
C GLN A 173 -9.81 -15.50 -26.67
N GLN A 174 -10.42 -14.32 -26.78
CA GLN A 174 -11.54 -14.06 -27.67
C GLN A 174 -11.18 -12.93 -28.63
N SER A 175 -11.85 -12.85 -29.78
CA SER A 175 -11.58 -11.79 -30.76
C SER A 175 -12.82 -11.34 -31.52
N ILE A 176 -12.79 -10.08 -31.94
CA ILE A 176 -13.81 -9.42 -32.77
C ILE A 176 -13.08 -8.70 -33.93
N SER A 177 -13.58 -8.87 -35.15
CA SER A 177 -13.10 -8.11 -36.31
C SER A 177 -13.56 -6.65 -36.25
N LEU A 178 -12.63 -5.72 -36.43
CA LEU A 178 -12.89 -4.28 -36.46
C LEU A 178 -12.98 -3.72 -37.90
N GLY A 179 -12.86 -4.59 -38.90
CA GLY A 179 -12.88 -4.24 -40.32
C GLY A 179 -11.49 -4.02 -40.92
N GLU A 180 -11.37 -4.20 -42.23
CA GLU A 180 -10.14 -3.94 -42.99
C GLU A 180 -8.87 -4.69 -42.48
N GLY A 181 -9.06 -5.85 -41.84
CA GLY A 181 -7.96 -6.66 -41.30
C GLY A 181 -7.60 -6.35 -39.85
N GLU A 182 -8.20 -5.31 -39.27
CA GLU A 182 -8.03 -4.95 -37.86
C GLU A 182 -8.82 -5.88 -36.94
N MET A 183 -8.25 -6.17 -35.78
CA MET A 183 -8.80 -7.11 -34.81
C MET A 183 -8.69 -6.56 -33.39
N LEU A 184 -9.79 -6.64 -32.64
CA LEU A 184 -9.78 -6.54 -31.19
C LEU A 184 -9.62 -7.94 -30.61
N GLU A 185 -8.59 -8.11 -29.79
CA GLU A 185 -8.37 -9.36 -29.05
C GLU A 185 -8.53 -9.13 -27.56
N LEU A 186 -9.16 -10.08 -26.88
CA LEU A 186 -9.48 -10.05 -25.47
C LEU A 186 -8.83 -11.27 -24.81
N TYR A 187 -8.25 -11.08 -23.64
CA TYR A 187 -7.48 -12.09 -22.91
C TYR A 187 -8.00 -12.19 -21.49
N HIS A 188 -8.29 -13.40 -21.00
CA HIS A 188 -8.67 -13.58 -19.59
C HIS A 188 -7.41 -13.52 -18.72
N THR A 189 -7.34 -12.51 -17.86
CA THR A 189 -6.17 -12.17 -17.04
C THR A 189 -6.58 -11.97 -15.58
N PRO A 190 -7.07 -13.03 -14.88
CA PRO A 190 -7.53 -12.94 -13.50
C PRO A 190 -6.38 -12.66 -12.52
N GLY A 191 -6.71 -12.29 -11.29
CA GLY A 191 -5.74 -12.06 -10.21
C GLY A 191 -6.07 -10.84 -9.39
N HIS A 192 -6.18 -9.67 -10.06
CA HIS A 192 -6.77 -8.48 -9.46
C HIS A 192 -8.24 -8.71 -9.08
N THR A 193 -8.99 -9.29 -10.02
CA THR A 193 -10.33 -9.85 -9.82
C THR A 193 -10.49 -11.12 -10.67
N PRO A 194 -11.48 -12.00 -10.39
CA PRO A 194 -11.77 -13.15 -11.25
C PRO A 194 -12.23 -12.75 -12.66
N CYS A 195 -12.79 -11.54 -12.80
CA CYS A 195 -13.36 -11.02 -14.04
C CYS A 195 -12.39 -10.14 -14.85
N SER A 196 -11.13 -10.02 -14.40
CA SER A 196 -10.12 -9.19 -15.05
C SER A 196 -9.78 -9.69 -16.47
N ILE A 197 -9.77 -8.77 -17.43
CA ILE A 197 -9.37 -9.02 -18.82
C ILE A 197 -8.35 -7.97 -19.30
N SER A 198 -7.54 -8.37 -20.28
CA SER A 198 -6.68 -7.48 -21.06
C SER A 198 -7.19 -7.42 -22.50
N LEU A 199 -7.02 -6.28 -23.16
CA LEU A 199 -7.43 -6.06 -24.56
C LEU A 199 -6.22 -5.67 -25.41
N ARG A 200 -6.16 -6.15 -26.66
CA ARG A 200 -5.10 -5.81 -27.61
C ARG A 200 -5.68 -5.38 -28.93
N VAL A 201 -5.12 -4.31 -29.50
CA VAL A 201 -5.32 -3.91 -30.91
C VAL A 201 -3.96 -3.55 -31.48
N ALA A 202 -3.57 -4.20 -32.58
CA ALA A 202 -2.23 -4.06 -33.15
C ALA A 202 -1.12 -4.16 -32.07
N ARG A 203 -0.23 -3.15 -31.95
CA ARG A 203 0.87 -3.12 -30.98
C ARG A 203 0.51 -2.37 -29.69
N LEU A 204 -0.77 -2.21 -29.39
CA LEU A 204 -1.27 -1.59 -28.16
C LEU A 204 -1.91 -2.66 -27.26
N LEU A 205 -1.54 -2.65 -25.97
CA LEU A 205 -2.14 -3.51 -24.96
C LEU A 205 -2.83 -2.66 -23.87
N LEU A 206 -4.10 -2.90 -23.61
CA LEU A 206 -4.81 -2.39 -22.44
C LEU A 206 -4.81 -3.50 -21.38
N SER A 207 -4.05 -3.30 -20.31
CA SER A 207 -3.77 -4.32 -19.28
C SER A 207 -4.71 -4.28 -18.07
N GLY A 208 -5.65 -3.31 -18.04
CA GLY A 208 -6.48 -3.06 -16.86
C GLY A 208 -5.62 -2.76 -15.63
N ASP A 209 -6.00 -3.37 -14.51
CA ASP A 209 -5.39 -3.11 -13.19
C ASP A 209 -4.37 -4.14 -12.74
N ILE A 210 -4.04 -5.13 -13.58
CA ILE A 210 -3.14 -6.21 -13.21
C ILE A 210 -1.75 -5.70 -12.77
N SER A 211 -1.29 -4.59 -13.36
CA SER A 211 -0.02 -3.96 -13.03
C SER A 211 -0.01 -3.22 -11.68
N PHE A 212 -1.13 -3.22 -10.95
CA PHE A 212 -1.28 -2.64 -9.61
C PHE A 212 -1.69 -3.70 -8.58
N ALA A 213 -1.97 -4.94 -8.99
CA ALA A 213 -2.67 -5.93 -8.17
C ALA A 213 -1.93 -6.33 -6.87
N ALA A 214 -0.61 -6.10 -6.77
CA ALA A 214 0.17 -6.33 -5.54
C ALA A 214 0.33 -5.08 -4.66
N ASN A 215 -0.24 -3.94 -5.04
CA ASN A 215 -0.10 -2.71 -4.27
C ASN A 215 -0.83 -2.82 -2.92
N PRO A 216 -0.31 -2.15 -1.87
CA PRO A 216 -1.01 -2.02 -0.60
C PRO A 216 -2.41 -1.45 -0.79
N GLY A 217 -3.41 -2.06 -0.15
CA GLY A 217 -4.82 -1.62 -0.20
C GLY A 217 -5.61 -2.18 -1.37
N LEU A 218 -5.01 -3.03 -2.21
CA LEU A 218 -5.71 -3.84 -3.22
C LEU A 218 -5.72 -5.33 -2.88
N CYS A 219 -4.64 -5.81 -2.27
CA CYS A 219 -4.53 -7.19 -1.82
C CYS A 219 -5.57 -7.49 -0.73
N GLY A 220 -6.28 -8.61 -0.87
CA GLY A 220 -7.35 -9.00 0.04
C GLY A 220 -8.71 -8.35 -0.23
N LEU A 221 -8.85 -7.50 -1.27
CA LEU A 221 -10.17 -7.16 -1.80
C LEU A 221 -10.90 -8.42 -2.30
N ASP A 222 -12.22 -8.39 -2.31
CA ASP A 222 -13.02 -9.54 -2.73
C ASP A 222 -12.71 -9.92 -4.19
N GLY A 223 -12.47 -11.20 -4.44
CA GLY A 223 -12.06 -11.72 -5.75
C GLY A 223 -10.56 -11.59 -6.07
N TRP A 224 -9.75 -10.94 -5.23
CA TRP A 224 -8.30 -10.97 -5.42
C TRP A 224 -7.73 -12.37 -5.20
N SER A 225 -6.79 -12.80 -6.05
CA SER A 225 -6.23 -14.15 -6.03
C SER A 225 -4.74 -14.14 -6.33
N HIS A 226 -3.91 -14.49 -5.33
CA HIS A 226 -2.46 -14.61 -5.47
C HIS A 226 -2.08 -15.61 -6.57
N ALA A 227 -2.70 -16.79 -6.58
CA ALA A 227 -2.37 -17.84 -7.55
C ALA A 227 -2.68 -17.41 -8.99
N ASP A 228 -3.84 -16.79 -9.22
CA ASP A 228 -4.22 -16.29 -10.54
C ASP A 228 -3.35 -15.10 -10.96
N LEU A 229 -3.01 -14.21 -10.02
CA LEU A 229 -2.12 -13.08 -10.29
C LEU A 229 -0.76 -13.57 -10.79
N MET A 230 -0.12 -14.49 -10.08
CA MET A 230 1.20 -15.02 -10.46
C MET A 230 1.19 -15.67 -11.86
N ASP A 231 0.15 -16.45 -12.18
CA ASP A 231 -0.01 -17.05 -13.50
C ASP A 231 -0.29 -16.00 -14.59
N THR A 232 -1.09 -14.98 -14.28
CA THR A 232 -1.41 -13.88 -15.19
C THR A 232 -0.21 -12.99 -15.50
N LEU A 233 0.65 -12.68 -14.53
CA LEU A 233 1.84 -11.85 -14.77
C LEU A 233 2.73 -12.47 -15.86
N GLY A 234 2.96 -13.79 -15.80
CA GLY A 234 3.69 -14.52 -16.84
C GLY A 234 2.98 -14.50 -18.21
N LYS A 235 1.64 -14.60 -18.23
CA LYS A 235 0.86 -14.50 -19.48
C LYS A 235 0.95 -13.12 -20.11
N VAL A 236 0.86 -12.06 -19.32
CA VAL A 236 0.92 -10.68 -19.82
C VAL A 236 2.33 -10.37 -20.32
N ASP A 237 3.38 -10.77 -19.60
CA ASP A 237 4.76 -10.62 -20.07
C ASP A 237 4.99 -11.35 -21.41
N TRP A 238 4.43 -12.56 -21.55
CA TRP A 238 4.44 -13.28 -22.83
C TRP A 238 3.73 -12.51 -23.95
N LEU A 239 2.57 -11.88 -23.68
CA LEU A 239 1.86 -11.06 -24.68
C LEU A 239 2.71 -9.87 -25.14
N LEU A 240 3.44 -9.22 -24.23
CA LEU A 240 4.34 -8.10 -24.56
C LEU A 240 5.41 -8.54 -25.56
N GLN A 241 5.97 -9.73 -25.36
CA GLN A 241 7.05 -10.27 -26.19
C GLN A 241 6.56 -10.80 -27.55
N GLN A 242 5.43 -11.52 -27.58
CA GLN A 242 4.97 -12.19 -28.81
C GLN A 242 4.34 -11.25 -29.82
N HIS A 243 3.75 -10.14 -29.36
CA HIS A 243 2.99 -9.24 -30.23
C HIS A 243 3.69 -7.92 -30.52
N ASP A 244 4.99 -7.82 -30.18
CA ASP A 244 5.81 -6.62 -30.40
C ASP A 244 5.08 -5.35 -29.88
N ILE A 245 4.51 -5.47 -28.68
CA ILE A 245 3.73 -4.40 -28.06
C ILE A 245 4.65 -3.20 -27.88
N GLU A 246 4.17 -2.03 -28.30
CA GLU A 246 4.91 -0.79 -28.16
C GLU A 246 4.47 -0.02 -26.91
N VAL A 247 3.16 0.02 -26.67
CA VAL A 247 2.56 0.81 -25.59
C VAL A 247 1.54 -0.02 -24.82
N CYS A 248 1.54 0.16 -23.51
CA CYS A 248 0.57 -0.39 -22.58
C CYS A 248 -0.27 0.71 -21.93
N CYS A 249 -1.59 0.60 -22.07
CA CYS A 249 -2.59 1.34 -21.33
C CYS A 249 -2.95 0.59 -20.03
N THR A 250 -3.25 1.34 -18.98
CA THR A 250 -3.53 0.82 -17.63
C THR A 250 -4.85 1.39 -17.14
N GLY A 251 -5.53 0.69 -16.22
CA GLY A 251 -6.77 1.22 -15.66
C GLY A 251 -6.59 2.52 -14.88
N HIS A 252 -5.40 2.75 -14.32
CA HIS A 252 -5.03 3.98 -13.62
C HIS A 252 -3.69 4.55 -14.09
N GLY A 253 -3.54 5.88 -14.09
CA GLY A 253 -2.28 6.57 -14.41
C GLY A 253 -1.93 6.59 -15.91
N PHE A 254 -0.70 6.99 -16.24
CA PHE A 254 -0.31 7.18 -17.64
C PHE A 254 -0.04 5.87 -18.36
N CYS A 255 -0.27 5.87 -19.68
CA CYS A 255 0.18 4.79 -20.56
C CYS A 255 1.72 4.74 -20.57
N VAL A 256 2.29 3.54 -20.59
CA VAL A 256 3.75 3.33 -20.50
C VAL A 256 4.26 2.51 -21.70
N PRO A 257 5.51 2.70 -22.14
CA PRO A 257 6.14 1.82 -23.11
C PRO A 257 6.25 0.38 -22.61
N ALA A 258 6.23 -0.60 -23.52
CA ALA A 258 6.29 -2.02 -23.15
C ALA A 258 7.50 -2.40 -22.26
N PRO A 259 8.74 -1.89 -22.46
CA PRO A 259 9.85 -2.19 -21.56
C PRO A 259 9.61 -1.72 -20.11
N GLN A 260 8.96 -0.57 -19.93
CA GLN A 260 8.58 -0.07 -18.60
C GLN A 260 7.47 -0.93 -18.00
N MET A 261 6.50 -1.38 -18.81
CA MET A 261 5.48 -2.33 -18.34
C MET A 261 6.11 -3.64 -17.89
N GLN A 262 7.07 -4.21 -18.63
CA GLN A 262 7.77 -5.42 -18.23
C GLN A 262 8.50 -5.26 -16.89
N GLN A 263 9.15 -4.12 -16.67
CA GLN A 263 9.76 -3.82 -15.37
C GLN A 263 8.70 -3.77 -14.25
N LYS A 264 7.55 -3.14 -14.54
CA LYS A 264 6.44 -3.05 -13.59
C LYS A 264 5.86 -4.43 -13.27
N LEU A 265 5.68 -5.31 -14.25
CA LEU A 265 5.20 -6.68 -14.02
C LEU A 265 6.18 -7.49 -13.16
N ARG A 266 7.49 -7.36 -13.38
CA ARG A 266 8.51 -7.98 -12.52
C ARG A 266 8.45 -7.46 -11.08
N GLN A 267 8.23 -6.16 -10.90
CA GLN A 267 8.07 -5.56 -9.57
C GLN A 267 6.80 -6.10 -8.88
N VAL A 268 5.68 -6.18 -9.61
CA VAL A 268 4.43 -6.74 -9.08
C VAL A 268 4.61 -8.22 -8.70
N GLU A 269 5.33 -8.99 -9.51
CA GLU A 269 5.65 -10.38 -9.19
C GLU A 269 6.47 -10.49 -7.91
N GLU A 270 7.51 -9.67 -7.77
CA GLU A 270 8.35 -9.62 -6.56
C GLU A 270 7.55 -9.22 -5.31
N ASP A 271 6.74 -8.17 -5.42
CA ASP A 271 5.85 -7.71 -4.34
C ASP A 271 4.81 -8.77 -3.96
N ALA A 272 4.34 -9.56 -4.93
CA ALA A 272 3.32 -10.59 -4.71
C ALA A 272 3.86 -11.86 -4.06
N ARG A 273 5.16 -12.18 -4.16
CA ARG A 273 5.73 -13.44 -3.63
C ARG A 273 5.42 -13.71 -2.16
N GLY A 274 5.34 -12.65 -1.35
CA GLY A 274 5.03 -12.75 0.08
C GLY A 274 3.53 -12.75 0.41
N LEU A 275 2.64 -12.59 -0.57
CA LEU A 275 1.21 -12.32 -0.38
C LEU A 275 0.34 -13.59 -0.48
N VAL A 276 0.76 -14.68 0.16
CA VAL A 276 0.04 -15.98 0.08
C VAL A 276 -1.12 -16.06 1.07
N GLU A 277 -0.92 -15.62 2.31
CA GLU A 277 -1.93 -15.63 3.38
C GLU A 277 -2.31 -14.19 3.75
N VAL A 278 -3.10 -13.56 2.88
CA VAL A 278 -3.55 -12.18 3.05
C VAL A 278 -4.95 -12.14 3.65
N ASP A 279 -5.13 -11.37 4.71
CA ASP A 279 -6.46 -11.13 5.31
C ASP A 279 -7.37 -10.32 4.38
N SER A 280 -8.67 -10.58 4.42
CA SER A 280 -9.67 -9.82 3.65
C SER A 280 -9.68 -8.34 4.04
N LEU A 281 -9.73 -7.44 3.06
CA LEU A 281 -9.77 -5.99 3.25
C LEU A 281 -11.21 -5.48 3.33
N ASN A 282 -11.96 -5.92 4.34
CA ASN A 282 -13.35 -5.48 4.57
C ASN A 282 -13.44 -4.09 5.24
N ALA A 283 -14.66 -3.57 5.38
CA ALA A 283 -14.93 -2.25 5.96
C ALA A 283 -14.36 -2.06 7.38
N ASP A 284 -14.45 -3.08 8.25
CA ASP A 284 -13.95 -2.98 9.62
C ASP A 284 -12.42 -2.94 9.66
N ARG A 285 -11.75 -3.71 8.79
CA ARG A 285 -10.30 -3.66 8.64
C ARG A 285 -9.84 -2.31 8.09
N ILE A 286 -10.54 -1.74 7.11
CA ILE A 286 -10.25 -0.39 6.60
C ILE A 286 -10.38 0.65 7.71
N ARG A 287 -11.45 0.61 8.51
CA ARG A 287 -11.63 1.51 9.65
C ARG A 287 -10.49 1.36 10.67
N SER A 288 -10.05 0.14 10.93
CA SER A 288 -8.92 -0.15 11.82
C SER A 288 -7.59 0.39 11.28
N LEU A 289 -7.32 0.22 9.97
CA LEU A 289 -6.13 0.77 9.30
C LEU A 289 -6.13 2.30 9.26
N LYS A 290 -7.31 2.91 9.11
CA LYS A 290 -7.49 4.37 9.17
C LYS A 290 -7.11 4.94 10.54
N LEU A 291 -7.46 4.26 11.63
CA LEU A 291 -7.02 4.63 12.97
C LEU A 291 -5.51 4.40 13.12
N TYR A 292 -5.01 3.28 12.59
CA TYR A 292 -3.60 2.92 12.69
C TYR A 292 -2.68 3.95 12.02
N VAL A 293 -3.00 4.46 10.84
CA VAL A 293 -2.14 5.48 10.18
C VAL A 293 -2.02 6.77 11.00
N ASP A 294 -3.10 7.18 11.68
CA ASP A 294 -3.11 8.37 12.54
C ASP A 294 -2.24 8.15 13.80
N GLU A 295 -2.39 6.98 14.43
CA GLU A 295 -1.54 6.54 15.55
C GLU A 295 -0.05 6.47 15.16
N LEU A 296 0.25 5.86 14.02
CA LEU A 296 1.60 5.72 13.48
C LEU A 296 2.26 7.08 13.30
N LEU A 297 1.59 8.01 12.61
CA LEU A 297 2.24 9.26 12.20
C LEU A 297 2.39 10.25 13.35
N GLU A 298 1.59 10.14 14.41
CA GLU A 298 1.88 10.81 15.67
C GLU A 298 3.18 10.29 16.28
N GLU A 299 3.37 8.97 16.32
CA GLU A 299 4.60 8.39 16.87
C GLU A 299 5.83 8.71 16.00
N MET A 300 5.68 8.69 14.68
CA MET A 300 6.74 9.12 13.76
C MET A 300 7.11 10.59 14.00
N SER A 301 6.13 11.47 14.23
CA SER A 301 6.40 12.88 14.53
C SER A 301 7.26 13.05 15.79
N VAL A 302 6.98 12.26 16.82
CA VAL A 302 7.76 12.29 18.07
C VAL A 302 9.17 11.75 17.84
N LEU A 303 9.30 10.62 17.16
CA LEU A 303 10.60 10.05 16.81
C LEU A 303 11.46 11.04 16.01
N PHE A 304 10.90 11.66 14.98
CA PHE A 304 11.64 12.65 14.19
C PHE A 304 11.97 13.92 14.97
N THR A 305 11.11 14.36 15.90
CA THR A 305 11.45 15.48 16.80
C THR A 305 12.68 15.15 17.66
N ILE A 306 12.74 13.93 18.20
CA ILE A 306 13.90 13.46 18.99
C ILE A 306 15.16 13.38 18.12
N LEU A 307 15.04 12.83 16.92
CA LEU A 307 16.14 12.72 15.96
C LEU A 307 16.68 14.11 15.57
N SER A 308 15.80 15.03 15.19
CA SER A 308 16.16 16.42 14.87
C SER A 308 16.87 17.09 16.05
N GLY A 309 16.32 16.97 17.26
CA GLY A 309 16.92 17.55 18.47
C GLY A 309 18.34 17.02 18.72
N ARG A 310 18.57 15.71 18.53
CA ARG A 310 19.91 15.09 18.66
C ARG A 310 20.89 15.60 17.61
N LEU A 311 20.44 15.78 16.36
CA LEU A 311 21.27 16.33 15.29
C LEU A 311 21.65 17.79 15.53
N TYR A 312 20.67 18.63 15.93
CA TYR A 312 20.94 20.02 16.28
C TYR A 312 21.90 20.13 17.47
N THR A 313 21.76 19.25 18.46
CA THR A 313 22.68 19.19 19.60
C THR A 313 24.10 18.82 19.16
N ALA A 314 24.23 17.80 18.29
CA ALA A 314 25.54 17.41 17.75
C ALA A 314 26.17 18.54 16.92
N SER A 315 25.41 19.18 16.04
CA SER A 315 25.83 20.32 15.23
C SER A 315 26.29 21.50 16.12
N PHE A 316 25.51 21.84 17.15
CA PHE A 316 25.88 22.89 18.11
C PHE A 316 27.23 22.61 18.78
N TYR A 317 27.43 21.40 19.32
CA TYR A 317 28.69 21.06 19.98
C TYR A 317 29.87 20.96 19.01
N LEU A 318 29.66 20.57 17.75
CA LEU A 318 30.72 20.59 16.74
C LEU A 318 31.14 22.03 16.41
N SER A 319 30.18 22.94 16.24
CA SER A 319 30.47 24.38 16.04
C SER A 319 31.23 24.96 17.24
N GLU A 320 30.83 24.62 18.48
CA GLU A 320 31.58 25.03 19.70
C GLU A 320 33.00 24.44 19.78
N LEU A 321 33.28 23.35 19.07
CA LEU A 321 34.60 22.75 18.93
C LEU A 321 35.37 23.26 17.70
N GLU A 322 34.87 24.32 17.05
CA GLU A 322 35.42 24.94 15.84
C GLU A 322 35.36 24.04 14.59
N GLU A 323 34.54 22.99 14.61
CA GLU A 323 34.30 22.05 13.50
C GLU A 323 33.09 22.47 12.64
N GLU A 324 33.14 23.68 12.07
CA GLU A 324 32.00 24.30 11.34
C GLU A 324 31.55 23.50 10.11
N ASP A 325 32.50 23.00 9.32
CA ASP A 325 32.18 22.22 8.12
C ASP A 325 31.40 20.95 8.49
N ALA A 326 31.80 20.26 9.55
CA ALA A 326 31.12 19.07 10.07
C ALA A 326 29.75 19.42 10.68
N ALA A 327 29.65 20.52 11.42
CA ALA A 327 28.40 20.99 12.00
C ALA A 327 27.33 21.26 10.93
N GLN A 328 27.73 21.86 9.81
CA GLN A 328 26.86 22.14 8.68
C GLN A 328 26.54 20.88 7.86
N GLU A 329 27.52 19.99 7.68
CA GLU A 329 27.36 18.74 6.93
C GLU A 329 26.29 17.83 7.55
N ILE A 330 26.29 17.67 8.88
CA ILE A 330 25.30 16.86 9.61
C ILE A 330 23.87 17.34 9.36
N LEU A 331 23.64 18.66 9.37
CA LEU A 331 22.30 19.20 9.13
C LEU A 331 21.91 19.09 7.66
N ASN A 332 22.83 19.38 6.73
CA ASN A 332 22.53 19.31 5.30
C ASN A 332 22.19 17.89 4.80
N GLN A 333 22.79 16.86 5.39
CA GLN A 333 22.58 15.46 5.00
C GLN A 333 21.39 14.78 5.70
N SER A 334 20.75 15.47 6.65
CA SER A 334 19.73 14.89 7.53
C SER A 334 18.31 14.91 6.97
N ASP A 335 18.06 15.57 5.84
CA ASP A 335 16.76 15.65 5.15
C ASP A 335 15.56 16.07 6.05
N LEU A 336 15.81 16.72 7.19
CA LEU A 336 14.80 17.07 8.20
C LEU A 336 13.67 17.94 7.62
N ASP A 337 14.00 18.93 6.81
CA ASP A 337 13.01 19.79 6.15
C ASP A 337 12.04 19.01 5.24
N LYS A 338 12.53 17.94 4.60
CA LYS A 338 11.69 17.08 3.75
C LYS A 338 10.75 16.24 4.62
N ILE A 339 11.26 15.70 5.73
CA ILE A 339 10.47 14.92 6.69
C ILE A 339 9.34 15.79 7.28
N ASP A 340 9.67 16.97 7.78
CA ASP A 340 8.68 17.90 8.37
C ASP A 340 7.61 18.31 7.36
N ARG A 341 8.01 18.52 6.10
CA ARG A 341 7.09 18.81 5.01
C ARG A 341 6.14 17.64 4.75
N ILE A 342 6.64 16.41 4.65
CA ILE A 342 5.83 15.20 4.44
C ILE A 342 4.79 15.06 5.55
N LEU A 343 5.22 15.17 6.82
CA LEU A 343 4.32 15.05 7.98
C LEU A 343 3.29 16.18 8.01
N SER A 344 3.68 17.41 7.69
CA SER A 344 2.78 18.57 7.65
C SER A 344 1.75 18.47 6.52
N GLU A 345 2.16 18.04 5.32
CA GLU A 345 1.27 17.79 4.19
C GLU A 345 0.24 16.71 4.51
N PHE A 346 0.63 15.68 5.25
CA PHE A 346 -0.30 14.65 5.70
C PHE A 346 -1.34 15.18 6.69
N ARG A 347 -0.95 16.01 7.66
CA ARG A 347 -1.91 16.64 8.59
C ARG A 347 -2.95 17.48 7.85
N ARG A 348 -2.51 18.30 6.89
CA ARG A 348 -3.42 19.07 6.02
C ARG A 348 -4.36 18.17 5.21
N PHE A 349 -3.85 17.03 4.75
CA PHE A 349 -4.66 16.03 4.06
C PHE A 349 -5.74 15.45 4.98
N ILE A 350 -5.44 15.10 6.24
CA ILE A 350 -6.43 14.62 7.20
C ILE A 350 -7.53 15.66 7.44
N GLU A 351 -7.16 16.93 7.62
CA GLU A 351 -8.12 18.01 7.81
C GLU A 351 -9.08 18.13 6.62
N ALA A 352 -8.56 18.09 5.40
CA ALA A 352 -9.37 18.09 4.19
C ALA A 352 -10.22 16.82 4.04
N PHE A 353 -9.67 15.65 4.38
CA PHE A 353 -10.35 14.36 4.34
C PHE A 353 -11.58 14.37 5.26
N ASN A 354 -11.42 14.80 6.52
CA ASN A 354 -12.50 14.88 7.51
C ASN A 354 -13.62 15.85 7.13
N ALA A 355 -13.35 16.81 6.23
CA ALA A 355 -14.33 17.75 5.70
C ALA A 355 -14.97 17.29 4.38
N SER A 356 -14.66 16.08 3.89
CA SER A 356 -15.07 15.59 2.57
C SER A 356 -15.79 14.25 2.65
N GLU A 357 -16.68 13.96 1.70
CA GLU A 357 -17.28 12.64 1.52
C GLU A 357 -16.36 11.73 0.69
N THR A 358 -15.14 11.47 1.17
CA THR A 358 -14.19 10.57 0.49
C THR A 358 -14.13 9.20 1.15
N PRO A 359 -13.94 8.11 0.38
CA PRO A 359 -13.81 6.76 0.94
C PRO A 359 -12.69 6.64 1.97
N GLU A 360 -12.92 5.90 3.06
CA GLU A 360 -11.94 5.71 4.15
C GLU A 360 -10.61 5.11 3.66
N LEU A 361 -10.67 4.22 2.66
CA LEU A 361 -9.48 3.63 2.03
C LEU A 361 -8.54 4.71 1.45
N THR A 362 -9.05 5.88 1.06
CA THR A 362 -8.24 7.00 0.57
C THR A 362 -7.22 7.46 1.61
N LEU A 363 -7.62 7.56 2.88
CA LEU A 363 -6.71 7.97 3.96
C LEU A 363 -5.65 6.90 4.25
N VAL A 364 -6.04 5.63 4.21
CA VAL A 364 -5.12 4.48 4.35
C VAL A 364 -4.07 4.50 3.23
N LEU A 365 -4.47 4.69 1.97
CA LEU A 365 -3.58 4.77 0.81
C LEU A 365 -2.68 6.02 0.87
N LYS A 366 -3.19 7.15 1.37
CA LYS A 366 -2.34 8.32 1.64
C LYS A 366 -1.30 8.01 2.71
N GLY A 367 -1.67 7.25 3.74
CA GLY A 367 -0.75 6.69 4.73
C GLY A 367 0.36 5.85 4.12
N VAL A 368 0.02 4.98 3.16
CA VAL A 368 1.01 4.14 2.44
C VAL A 368 2.01 5.02 1.69
N GLN A 369 1.53 6.06 1.00
CA GLN A 369 2.40 7.01 0.31
C GLN A 369 3.36 7.70 1.29
N VAL A 370 2.85 8.21 2.42
CA VAL A 370 3.66 8.88 3.43
C VAL A 370 4.66 7.93 4.06
N ALA A 371 4.24 6.72 4.44
CA ALA A 371 5.12 5.73 5.03
C ALA A 371 6.26 5.33 4.09
N GLY A 372 5.95 5.10 2.81
CA GLY A 372 6.98 4.81 1.79
C GLY A 372 7.94 5.99 1.57
N SER A 373 7.44 7.22 1.53
CA SER A 373 8.28 8.42 1.44
C SER A 373 9.23 8.55 2.64
N LEU A 374 8.74 8.33 3.86
CA LEU A 374 9.57 8.37 5.06
C LEU A 374 10.59 7.23 5.10
N GLN A 375 10.21 6.03 4.69
CA GLN A 375 11.12 4.88 4.62
C GLN A 375 12.27 5.14 3.65
N ASN A 376 11.98 5.66 2.44
CA ASN A 376 13.01 6.01 1.47
C ASN A 376 13.99 7.07 1.99
N LEU A 377 13.51 8.05 2.76
CA LEU A 377 14.39 9.05 3.39
C LEU A 377 15.25 8.41 4.48
N LEU A 378 14.71 7.50 5.29
CA LEU A 378 15.47 6.78 6.31
C LEU A 378 16.52 5.85 5.68
N ASP A 379 16.24 5.25 4.53
CA ASP A 379 17.14 4.30 3.85
C ASP A 379 18.22 5.01 3.03
N GLY A 380 17.92 6.18 2.47
CA GLY A 380 18.86 6.97 1.67
C GLY A 380 19.73 7.96 2.46
N SER A 381 19.53 8.11 3.76
CA SER A 381 20.20 9.15 4.55
C SER A 381 21.35 8.64 5.42
N VAL A 382 22.35 9.51 5.60
CA VAL A 382 23.48 9.33 6.53
C VAL A 382 23.01 9.33 8.00
N LEU A 383 21.71 9.56 8.24
CA LEU A 383 21.06 9.43 9.55
C LEU A 383 21.37 8.08 10.21
N SER A 384 21.41 7.00 9.43
CA SER A 384 21.70 5.67 9.97
C SER A 384 23.12 5.51 10.52
N ASP A 385 24.08 6.28 9.99
CA ASP A 385 25.48 6.27 10.40
C ASP A 385 25.79 7.32 11.48
N LEU A 386 25.01 8.39 11.58
CA LEU A 386 25.26 9.53 12.49
C LEU A 386 24.45 9.47 13.80
N LEU A 387 23.37 8.69 13.83
CA LEU A 387 22.42 8.65 14.94
C LEU A 387 22.37 7.27 15.60
N ASP A 388 21.72 7.26 16.76
CA ASP A 388 21.39 6.05 17.49
C ASP A 388 20.61 5.08 16.60
N SER A 389 21.30 4.00 16.21
CA SER A 389 20.76 2.93 15.38
C SER A 389 19.41 2.39 15.87
N SER A 390 19.13 2.48 17.17
CA SER A 390 17.87 2.00 17.74
C SER A 390 16.66 2.85 17.36
N LEU A 391 16.77 4.19 17.34
CA LEU A 391 15.66 5.08 16.99
C LEU A 391 15.31 4.99 15.50
N VAL A 392 16.32 4.94 14.63
CA VAL A 392 16.13 4.76 13.19
C VAL A 392 15.55 3.38 12.88
N ALA A 393 16.08 2.32 13.50
CA ALA A 393 15.57 0.96 13.31
C ALA A 393 14.10 0.84 13.76
N ARG A 394 13.75 1.47 14.87
CA ARG A 394 12.38 1.52 15.37
C ARG A 394 11.44 2.28 14.42
N ALA A 395 11.86 3.43 13.92
CA ALA A 395 11.10 4.18 12.91
C ALA A 395 10.86 3.32 11.66
N ARG A 396 11.89 2.63 11.14
CA ARG A 396 11.78 1.71 10.01
C ARG A 396 10.82 0.54 10.28
N ARG A 397 10.87 -0.07 11.47
CA ARG A 397 9.95 -1.15 11.86
C ARG A 397 8.50 -0.67 11.88
N LEU A 398 8.21 0.47 12.50
CA LEU A 398 6.85 1.03 12.55
C LEU A 398 6.27 1.28 11.15
N LEU A 399 7.08 1.83 10.24
CA LEU A 399 6.67 2.07 8.85
C LEU A 399 6.44 0.75 8.09
N THR A 400 7.35 -0.20 8.26
CA THR A 400 7.28 -1.53 7.63
C THR A 400 6.05 -2.29 8.12
N ASP A 401 5.77 -2.23 9.41
CA ASP A 401 4.60 -2.86 10.03
C ASP A 401 3.31 -2.28 9.47
N TYR A 402 3.20 -0.95 9.34
CA TYR A 402 2.04 -0.34 8.71
C TYR A 402 1.84 -0.80 7.26
N LEU A 403 2.91 -0.81 6.46
CA LEU A 403 2.84 -1.26 5.06
C LEU A 403 2.42 -2.74 4.97
N GLY A 404 2.96 -3.60 5.84
CA GLY A 404 2.57 -5.00 5.94
C GLY A 404 1.11 -5.17 6.36
N ALA A 405 0.65 -4.41 7.35
CA ALA A 405 -0.72 -4.42 7.83
C ALA A 405 -1.72 -4.00 6.73
N VAL A 406 -1.38 -3.02 5.90
CA VAL A 406 -2.23 -2.62 4.75
C VAL A 406 -2.23 -3.68 3.65
N ARG A 407 -1.10 -4.36 3.41
CA ARG A 407 -1.03 -5.53 2.51
C ARG A 407 -1.78 -6.75 3.04
N GLY A 408 -2.14 -6.76 4.32
CA GLY A 408 -2.86 -7.86 4.98
C GLY A 408 -1.98 -9.03 5.37
N LEU A 409 -0.69 -8.78 5.50
CA LEU A 409 0.26 -9.73 6.04
C LEU A 409 -0.02 -9.95 7.53
N LYS A 410 -0.11 -11.22 7.91
CA LYS A 410 -0.13 -11.62 9.30
C LYS A 410 1.28 -11.51 9.88
N PHE A 411 1.42 -10.87 11.03
CA PHE A 411 2.68 -10.79 11.77
C PHE A 411 3.07 -12.11 12.47
N VAL A 412 2.43 -13.23 12.09
CA VAL A 412 2.40 -14.52 12.80
C VAL A 412 3.74 -15.28 12.73
N ASN A 413 4.71 -14.80 11.95
CA ASN A 413 6.08 -15.27 12.02
C ASN A 413 6.98 -14.14 12.51
N SER A 414 7.17 -14.04 13.83
CA SER A 414 8.24 -13.18 14.34
C SER A 414 9.57 -13.85 14.02
N GLU A 415 10.31 -13.32 13.03
CA GLU A 415 11.66 -13.77 12.68
C GLU A 415 12.66 -13.62 13.87
N SER A 416 12.24 -13.00 14.97
CA SER A 416 13.01 -12.75 16.18
C SER A 416 12.23 -13.11 17.47
N SER A 417 11.97 -14.40 17.71
CA SER A 417 11.58 -14.85 19.06
C SER A 417 12.75 -14.63 20.04
N GLY A 418 12.46 -14.45 21.32
CA GLY A 418 13.52 -14.27 22.30
C GLY A 418 13.05 -14.34 23.75
N ASN A 419 14.00 -14.18 24.66
CA ASN A 419 13.76 -14.26 26.09
C ASN A 419 13.56 -12.86 26.72
N VAL A 420 12.46 -12.66 27.45
CA VAL A 420 12.11 -11.35 28.06
C VAL A 420 13.13 -10.96 29.11
N HIS A 421 13.64 -11.91 29.89
CA HIS A 421 14.66 -11.62 30.90
C HIS A 421 15.97 -11.12 30.28
N GLU A 422 16.40 -11.69 29.15
CA GLU A 422 17.56 -11.19 28.41
C GLU A 422 17.33 -9.80 27.83
N LEU A 423 16.14 -9.55 27.26
CA LEU A 423 15.73 -8.23 26.79
C LEU A 423 15.81 -7.18 27.91
N LEU A 424 15.20 -7.46 29.07
CA LEU A 424 15.19 -6.55 30.21
C LEU A 424 16.60 -6.29 30.76
N LYS A 425 17.45 -7.32 30.83
CA LYS A 425 18.88 -7.13 31.18
C LYS A 425 19.59 -6.22 30.19
N ASN A 426 19.32 -6.35 28.90
CA ASN A 426 19.91 -5.48 27.88
C ASN A 426 19.36 -4.05 27.97
N LEU A 427 18.07 -3.86 28.30
CA LEU A 427 17.50 -2.56 28.65
C LEU A 427 18.21 -1.92 29.85
N GLN A 428 18.38 -2.66 30.95
CA GLN A 428 19.09 -2.17 32.14
C GLN A 428 20.56 -1.85 31.86
N LYS A 429 21.23 -2.64 31.02
CA LYS A 429 22.58 -2.29 30.55
C LYS A 429 22.57 -1.00 29.74
N ARG A 430 21.60 -0.75 28.86
CA ARG A 430 21.49 0.51 28.10
C ARG A 430 21.26 1.72 29.01
N THR A 431 20.52 1.58 30.10
CA THR A 431 20.35 2.67 31.08
C THR A 431 21.63 3.00 31.85
N GLN A 432 22.50 1.99 32.06
CA GLN A 432 23.75 2.13 32.82
C GLN A 432 24.97 2.43 31.93
N ALA A 433 24.98 1.95 30.69
CA ALA A 433 26.08 2.04 29.74
C ALA A 433 25.98 3.33 28.90
N LEU A 434 26.43 4.45 29.47
CA LEU A 434 26.71 5.68 28.72
C LEU A 434 27.97 6.41 29.23
N ALA A 435 28.83 5.68 29.96
CA ALA A 435 30.11 6.18 30.45
C ALA A 435 31.32 5.45 29.82
N ASP A 436 31.27 4.12 29.66
CA ASP A 436 32.50 3.34 29.42
C ASP A 436 32.83 3.01 27.94
N ARG A 437 31.85 2.80 27.04
CA ARG A 437 32.15 2.53 25.61
C ARG A 437 32.70 3.76 24.88
N ALA A 438 32.39 4.96 25.35
CA ALA A 438 32.62 6.23 24.64
C ALA A 438 34.08 6.74 24.66
N ALA A 439 34.96 6.15 25.47
CA ALA A 439 36.37 6.53 25.52
C ALA A 439 37.21 5.82 24.45
N GLN A 440 36.81 4.60 24.06
CA GLN A 440 37.66 3.73 23.25
C GLN A 440 37.49 4.02 21.74
N ASP A 441 36.27 4.26 21.25
CA ASP A 441 36.01 4.58 19.84
C ASP A 441 36.68 5.89 19.38
N LEU A 442 36.79 6.90 20.26
CA LEU A 442 37.48 8.16 19.95
C LEU A 442 39.00 7.98 19.90
N LEU A 443 39.55 7.08 20.72
CA LEU A 443 40.97 6.75 20.70
C LEU A 443 41.33 5.91 19.46
N GLU A 444 40.44 5.01 19.03
CA GLU A 444 40.62 4.16 17.85
C GLU A 444 40.41 4.92 16.52
N SER A 445 39.68 6.05 16.55
CA SER A 445 39.46 6.92 15.39
C SER A 445 40.43 8.10 15.29
N ALA A 446 41.36 8.24 16.25
CA ALA A 446 42.31 9.36 16.32
C ALA A 446 43.28 9.44 15.12
N ASP A 447 43.42 8.36 14.34
CA ASP A 447 44.30 8.30 13.17
C ASP A 447 43.73 9.06 11.94
N SER A 448 42.47 9.50 11.99
CA SER A 448 41.80 10.24 10.91
C SER A 448 40.86 11.29 11.49
N GLU A 449 41.09 12.57 11.14
CA GLU A 449 40.24 13.70 11.50
C GLU A 449 38.75 13.46 11.17
N GLN A 450 38.47 12.95 9.97
CA GLN A 450 37.11 12.62 9.54
C GLN A 450 36.48 11.47 10.34
N SER A 451 37.28 10.46 10.70
CA SER A 451 36.80 9.34 11.52
C SER A 451 36.54 9.78 12.96
N PHE A 452 37.40 10.65 13.50
CA PHE A 452 37.28 11.24 14.82
C PHE A 452 36.02 12.12 14.92
N ILE A 453 35.79 13.00 13.95
CA ILE A 453 34.59 13.85 13.87
C ILE A 453 33.32 12.99 13.77
N SER A 454 33.33 11.91 12.99
CA SER A 454 32.20 10.99 12.90
C SER A 454 31.92 10.28 14.23
N ALA A 455 32.95 9.79 14.91
CA ALA A 455 32.83 9.18 16.24
C ALA A 455 32.35 10.18 17.30
N LEU A 456 32.82 11.44 17.22
CA LEU A 456 32.40 12.53 18.09
C LEU A 456 30.93 12.91 17.85
N ALA A 457 30.50 13.03 16.60
CA ALA A 457 29.12 13.30 16.23
C ALA A 457 28.17 12.21 16.76
N ARG A 458 28.53 10.92 16.57
CA ARG A 458 27.80 9.78 17.15
C ARG A 458 27.70 9.87 18.66
N ARG A 459 28.79 10.26 19.33
CA ARG A 459 28.80 10.43 20.78
C ARG A 459 27.85 11.53 21.23
N LEU A 460 27.92 12.70 20.59
CA LEU A 460 27.08 13.85 20.91
C LEU A 460 25.59 13.56 20.66
N SER A 461 25.27 12.74 19.65
CA SER A 461 23.91 12.32 19.31
C SER A 461 23.39 11.13 20.14
N SER A 462 24.26 10.38 20.83
CA SER A 462 23.91 9.17 21.60
C SER A 462 23.34 9.40 23.00
N GLN A 463 23.01 10.64 23.39
CA GLN A 463 22.50 10.91 24.74
C GLN A 463 21.16 10.19 24.97
N SER A 464 21.17 9.14 25.79
CA SER A 464 19.95 8.47 26.19
C SER A 464 19.19 9.30 27.24
N PRO A 465 17.88 9.50 27.08
CA PRO A 465 17.03 10.06 28.14
C PRO A 465 17.03 9.21 29.42
N LEU A 466 17.52 7.97 29.35
CA LEU A 466 17.59 7.02 30.46
C LEU A 466 18.77 7.26 31.43
N ARG A 467 19.70 8.18 31.10
CA ARG A 467 20.98 8.36 31.81
C ARG A 467 20.86 8.73 33.30
N HIS A 468 19.69 9.19 33.74
CA HIS A 468 19.44 9.64 35.11
C HIS A 468 18.33 8.85 35.81
N ALA A 469 17.81 7.80 35.18
CA ALA A 469 16.76 6.96 35.75
C ALA A 469 17.37 5.68 36.35
N GLU A 470 16.89 5.30 37.53
CA GLU A 470 17.23 4.03 38.16
C GLU A 470 16.23 2.96 37.70
N LEU A 471 16.72 1.91 37.04
CA LEU A 471 15.92 0.78 36.60
C LEU A 471 16.16 -0.45 37.48
N THR A 472 15.13 -0.85 38.23
CA THR A 472 15.14 -2.06 39.06
C THR A 472 14.39 -3.18 38.36
N LEU A 473 15.04 -4.33 38.19
CA LEU A 473 14.42 -5.52 37.62
C LEU A 473 14.16 -6.56 38.71
N VAL A 474 12.91 -7.00 38.83
CA VAL A 474 12.51 -8.15 39.65
C VAL A 474 11.99 -9.22 38.70
N THR A 475 12.89 -10.12 38.31
CA THR A 475 12.64 -11.08 37.23
C THR A 475 12.54 -12.49 37.78
N GLU A 476 11.56 -13.24 37.28
CA GLU A 476 11.43 -14.68 37.51
C GLU A 476 12.12 -15.47 36.40
N ALA A 477 12.46 -16.73 36.67
CA ALA A 477 13.05 -17.61 35.66
C ALA A 477 12.02 -17.93 34.57
N GLN A 478 12.22 -17.39 33.37
CA GLN A 478 11.44 -17.73 32.18
C GLN A 478 11.97 -19.00 31.52
N SER A 479 11.09 -19.95 31.20
CA SER A 479 11.42 -21.11 30.35
C SER A 479 11.06 -20.86 28.89
N GLY A 480 12.06 -20.69 28.02
CA GLY A 480 11.87 -20.56 26.57
C GLY A 480 11.64 -19.13 26.09
N ASP A 481 11.32 -19.00 24.80
CA ASP A 481 11.09 -17.72 24.13
C ASP A 481 9.62 -17.33 24.12
N ILE A 482 9.34 -16.03 23.95
CA ILE A 482 7.98 -15.53 23.68
C ILE A 482 7.56 -15.80 22.24
N ALA A 483 6.25 -15.94 22.02
CA ALA A 483 5.63 -15.99 20.70
C ALA A 483 5.34 -14.57 20.18
N PHE A 484 6.31 -13.65 20.37
CA PHE A 484 6.23 -12.24 20.00
C PHE A 484 7.61 -11.75 19.56
N SER A 485 7.66 -10.76 18.66
CA SER A 485 8.95 -10.20 18.22
C SER A 485 9.64 -9.47 19.37
N ILE A 486 10.82 -9.96 19.74
CA ILE A 486 11.59 -9.39 20.85
C ILE A 486 11.99 -7.94 20.59
N GLU A 487 12.20 -7.58 19.32
CA GLU A 487 12.54 -6.21 18.88
C GLU A 487 11.33 -5.27 19.00
N ARG A 488 10.12 -5.73 18.65
CA ARG A 488 8.91 -4.93 18.85
C ARG A 488 8.60 -4.76 20.33
N LEU A 489 8.82 -5.80 21.13
CA LEU A 489 8.67 -5.70 22.58
C LEU A 489 9.68 -4.71 23.17
N ASP A 490 10.92 -4.73 22.68
CA ASP A 490 11.94 -3.75 23.04
C ASP A 490 11.50 -2.33 22.74
N ASP A 491 10.95 -2.09 21.54
CA ASP A 491 10.47 -0.77 21.13
C ASP A 491 9.34 -0.25 22.03
N ILE A 492 8.40 -1.12 22.40
CA ILE A 492 7.27 -0.78 23.29
C ILE A 492 7.77 -0.47 24.71
N LEU A 493 8.63 -1.33 25.26
CA LEU A 493 9.18 -1.14 26.61
C LEU A 493 10.07 0.10 26.69
N SER A 494 11.00 0.26 25.75
CA SER A 494 11.87 1.44 25.66
C SER A 494 11.05 2.73 25.65
N ASN A 495 10.02 2.77 24.81
CA ASN A 495 9.09 3.89 24.74
C ASN A 495 8.37 4.22 26.05
N LEU A 496 7.79 3.20 26.68
CA LEU A 496 7.04 3.37 27.91
C LEU A 496 7.96 3.91 28.99
N ILE A 497 9.16 3.34 29.12
CA ILE A 497 10.19 3.78 30.06
C ILE A 497 10.59 5.24 29.78
N GLU A 498 10.99 5.56 28.55
CA GLU A 498 11.40 6.90 28.14
C GLU A 498 10.29 7.94 28.35
N SER A 499 9.06 7.60 27.97
CA SER A 499 7.89 8.48 28.14
C SER A 499 7.56 8.71 29.61
N THR A 500 7.76 7.70 30.46
CA THR A 500 7.55 7.78 31.91
C THR A 500 8.60 8.66 32.57
N ILE A 501 9.88 8.53 32.16
CA ILE A 501 10.98 9.38 32.65
C ILE A 501 10.79 10.83 32.21
N ALA A 502 10.42 11.06 30.94
CA ALA A 502 10.15 12.40 30.42
C ALA A 502 9.04 13.13 31.20
N ARG A 503 8.20 12.39 31.94
CA ARG A 503 7.12 12.90 32.81
C ARG A 503 7.53 13.03 34.28
N GLY A 504 8.83 12.89 34.58
CA GLY A 504 9.40 13.19 35.89
C GLY A 504 9.68 11.96 36.76
N ALA A 505 9.40 10.74 36.29
CA ALA A 505 9.80 9.53 36.99
C ALA A 505 11.32 9.43 37.07
N ARG A 506 11.84 9.07 38.25
CA ARG A 506 13.27 8.89 38.52
C ARG A 506 13.64 7.45 38.80
N HIS A 507 12.71 6.67 39.34
CA HIS A 507 12.87 5.24 39.57
C HIS A 507 11.79 4.48 38.82
N ILE A 508 12.18 3.47 38.07
CA ILE A 508 11.26 2.56 37.38
C ILE A 508 11.55 1.15 37.86
N GLN A 509 10.51 0.46 38.30
CA GLN A 509 10.58 -0.95 38.63
C GLN A 509 9.84 -1.76 37.57
N ILE A 510 10.52 -2.77 37.03
CA ILE A 510 9.92 -3.75 36.13
C ILE A 510 9.90 -5.10 36.82
N ARG A 511 8.72 -5.72 36.87
CA ARG A 511 8.53 -7.07 37.38
C ARG A 511 8.07 -7.98 36.25
N THR A 512 8.50 -9.24 36.27
CA THR A 512 8.01 -10.25 35.34
C THR A 512 7.46 -11.45 36.09
N GLU A 513 6.29 -11.92 35.69
CA GLU A 513 5.68 -13.15 36.19
C GLU A 513 5.43 -14.09 35.01
N SER A 514 5.87 -15.35 35.13
CA SER A 514 5.61 -16.37 34.10
C SER A 514 4.28 -17.08 34.37
N LEU A 515 3.29 -16.84 33.52
CA LEU A 515 1.98 -17.48 33.57
C LEU A 515 1.90 -18.61 32.52
N ALA A 516 0.80 -19.37 32.52
CA ALA A 516 0.69 -20.61 31.74
C ALA A 516 0.81 -20.41 30.22
N ASP A 517 0.30 -19.29 29.71
CA ASP A 517 0.19 -18.97 28.27
C ASP A 517 0.83 -17.63 27.90
N HIS A 518 1.25 -16.82 28.88
CA HIS A 518 1.89 -15.52 28.65
C HIS A 518 2.87 -15.15 29.77
N ILE A 519 3.68 -14.13 29.51
CA ILE A 519 4.51 -13.45 30.49
C ILE A 519 3.84 -12.12 30.78
N LEU A 520 3.58 -11.86 32.06
CA LEU A 520 3.13 -10.57 32.54
C LEU A 520 4.36 -9.72 32.85
N ILE A 521 4.46 -8.55 32.22
CA ILE A 521 5.47 -7.53 32.53
C ILE A 521 4.76 -6.35 33.18
N SER A 522 5.07 -6.10 34.46
CA SER A 522 4.51 -5.00 35.22
C SER A 522 5.54 -3.86 35.33
N LEU A 523 5.14 -2.65 34.97
CA LEU A 523 5.98 -1.44 35.04
C LEU A 523 5.35 -0.42 35.97
N SER A 524 6.06 -0.09 37.05
CA SER A 524 5.70 0.97 38.00
C SER A 524 6.80 2.02 38.10
N ALA A 525 6.41 3.25 38.44
CA ALA A 525 7.30 4.41 38.43
C ALA A 525 7.16 5.28 39.69
N GLN A 526 8.25 5.93 40.09
CA GLN A 526 8.29 6.88 41.19
C GLN A 526 9.02 8.18 40.78
N PRO A 527 8.37 9.36 40.92
CA PRO A 527 6.95 9.57 41.18
C PRO A 527 6.04 8.86 40.17
N ALA A 528 4.83 8.53 40.58
CA ALA A 528 3.85 7.86 39.73
C ALA A 528 3.47 8.72 38.52
N VAL A 529 3.26 8.06 37.38
CA VAL A 529 2.85 8.72 36.13
C VAL A 529 1.50 8.17 35.71
N ALA A 530 0.50 9.05 35.66
CA ALA A 530 -0.85 8.66 35.27
C ALA A 530 -0.93 8.29 33.78
N PRO A 531 -1.67 7.25 33.36
CA PRO A 531 -1.87 6.88 31.96
C PRO A 531 -2.47 8.01 31.11
N THR A 532 -3.30 8.86 31.71
CA THR A 532 -3.90 10.04 31.06
C THR A 532 -2.89 11.10 30.65
N SER A 533 -1.66 11.04 31.17
CA SER A 533 -0.56 11.91 30.74
C SER A 533 0.07 11.46 29.42
N PHE A 534 -0.23 10.25 28.94
CA PHE A 534 0.16 9.75 27.63
C PHE A 534 -0.86 10.18 26.58
N SER A 535 -0.41 10.35 25.33
CA SER A 535 -1.35 10.52 24.22
C SER A 535 -2.22 9.27 24.08
N PRO A 536 -3.55 9.39 23.94
CA PRO A 536 -4.43 8.25 23.69
C PRO A 536 -4.03 7.43 22.46
N ARG A 537 -3.55 8.10 21.40
CA ARG A 537 -3.08 7.44 20.17
C ARG A 537 -1.83 6.60 20.40
N ARG A 538 -0.92 7.08 21.24
CA ARG A 538 0.28 6.31 21.61
C ARG A 538 -0.07 5.02 22.34
N LEU A 539 -0.94 5.08 23.35
CA LEU A 539 -1.37 3.86 24.05
C LEU A 539 -2.13 2.93 23.10
N SER A 540 -2.98 3.48 22.22
CA SER A 540 -3.70 2.71 21.20
C SER A 540 -2.75 1.98 20.24
N LEU A 541 -1.66 2.64 19.83
CA LEU A 541 -0.60 2.04 19.00
C LEU A 541 0.02 0.82 19.68
N TYR A 542 0.36 0.92 20.97
CA TYR A 542 0.96 -0.20 21.72
C TYR A 542 -0.04 -1.34 21.90
N CYS A 543 -1.29 -1.04 22.25
CA CYS A 543 -2.35 -2.04 22.33
C CYS A 543 -2.54 -2.76 20.99
N ARG A 544 -2.49 -2.03 19.88
CA ARG A 544 -2.59 -2.60 18.52
C ARG A 544 -1.43 -3.53 18.20
N MET A 545 -0.20 -3.08 18.43
CA MET A 545 1.01 -3.87 18.15
C MET A 545 1.06 -5.16 18.98
N LEU A 546 0.70 -5.09 20.27
CA LEU A 546 0.61 -6.27 21.13
C LEU A 546 -0.53 -7.20 20.69
N GLY A 547 -1.68 -6.62 20.33
CA GLY A 547 -2.87 -7.35 19.90
C GLY A 547 -2.68 -8.19 18.63
N TRP A 548 -1.74 -7.84 17.74
CA TRP A 548 -1.45 -8.65 16.54
C TRP A 548 -1.06 -10.10 16.84
N LEU A 549 -0.53 -10.36 18.03
CA LEU A 549 -0.10 -11.68 18.45
C LEU A 549 -0.82 -12.13 19.74
N SER A 550 -2.00 -11.59 20.02
CA SER A 550 -2.81 -11.88 21.23
C SER A 550 -2.23 -11.36 22.55
N GLY A 551 -1.29 -10.40 22.50
CA GLY A 551 -0.86 -9.65 23.69
C GLY A 551 -1.80 -8.50 24.02
N SER A 552 -1.61 -7.88 25.19
CA SER A 552 -2.36 -6.69 25.60
C SER A 552 -1.52 -5.73 26.45
N LEU A 553 -1.95 -4.47 26.49
CA LEU A 553 -1.46 -3.46 27.43
C LEU A 553 -2.65 -2.94 28.24
N GLU A 554 -2.54 -3.05 29.55
CA GLU A 554 -3.52 -2.59 30.54
C GLU A 554 -2.81 -1.72 31.60
N TRP A 555 -3.60 -1.11 32.48
CA TRP A 555 -3.06 -0.41 33.64
C TRP A 555 -4.03 -0.48 34.81
N VAL A 556 -3.46 -0.50 36.01
CA VAL A 556 -4.21 -0.57 37.27
C VAL A 556 -3.74 0.52 38.23
N GLU A 557 -4.69 1.08 38.98
CA GLU A 557 -4.37 1.98 40.09
C GLU A 557 -3.98 1.16 41.31
N VAL A 558 -2.83 1.48 41.89
CA VAL A 558 -2.26 0.82 43.08
C VAL A 558 -1.96 1.85 44.15
N ASP A 559 -1.82 1.41 45.41
CA ASP A 559 -1.44 2.29 46.51
C ASP A 559 -0.07 2.92 46.24
N GLY A 560 -0.07 4.20 45.87
CA GLY A 560 1.12 4.97 45.52
C GLY A 560 1.33 5.27 44.03
N GLY A 561 0.41 4.88 43.13
CA GLY A 561 0.50 5.25 41.72
C GLY A 561 -0.28 4.39 40.74
N THR A 562 0.14 4.41 39.47
CA THR A 562 -0.39 3.55 38.41
C THR A 562 0.68 2.56 37.96
N GLU A 563 0.26 1.32 37.69
CA GLU A 563 1.12 0.25 37.15
C GLU A 563 0.63 -0.14 35.76
N PHE A 564 1.54 -0.17 34.78
CA PHE A 564 1.28 -0.68 33.43
C PHE A 564 1.51 -2.18 33.38
N LEU A 565 0.61 -2.91 32.76
CA LEU A 565 0.62 -4.37 32.67
C LEU A 565 0.67 -4.78 31.19
N LEU A 566 1.75 -5.42 30.77
CA LEU A 566 1.91 -5.96 29.42
C LEU A 566 1.78 -7.48 29.47
N HIS A 567 0.78 -8.02 28.77
CA HIS A 567 0.62 -9.45 28.58
C HIS A 567 1.27 -9.86 27.26
N VAL A 568 2.33 -10.67 27.35
CA VAL A 568 3.12 -11.09 26.18
C VAL A 568 3.01 -12.61 26.01
N PRO A 569 2.45 -13.12 24.88
CA PRO A 569 2.19 -14.54 24.72
C PRO A 569 3.47 -15.38 24.64
N THR A 570 3.41 -16.59 25.21
CA THR A 570 4.50 -17.59 25.13
C THR A 570 4.22 -18.70 24.14
N GLN A 571 2.98 -18.81 23.66
CA GLN A 571 2.56 -19.77 22.65
C GLN A 571 1.83 -19.04 21.53
N MET A 572 2.05 -19.48 20.30
CA MET A 572 1.24 -19.00 19.19
C MET A 572 -0.18 -19.57 19.33
N THR A 573 -1.16 -18.69 19.45
CA THR A 573 -2.55 -19.04 19.23
C THR A 573 -2.70 -19.50 17.78
N LYS A 574 -3.12 -20.74 17.56
CA LYS A 574 -3.63 -21.16 16.24
C LYS A 574 -4.93 -20.39 15.99
N LEU A 575 -4.83 -19.27 15.28
CA LEU A 575 -5.97 -18.51 14.77
C LEU A 575 -6.57 -19.22 13.55
#